data_AF-A0A8T0CWM5-F1
#
_entry.id   AF-A0A8T0CWM5-F1
#
_cell.length_a   1.000
_cell.length_b   1.000
_cell.length_c   1.000
_cell.angle_alpha   90.00
_cell.angle_beta   90.00
_cell.angle_gamma   90.00
#
_symmetry.space_group_name_H-M   'P 1'
#
loop_
_entity.id
_entity.type
_entity.pdbx_description
1 polymer ?
#
loop_
_entity_poly.entity_id
_entity_poly.type
_entity_poly.pdbx_seq_one_letter_code
_entity_poly.pdbx_strand_id
1 'polypeptide(L)'
;MAPDHHHHHPSTDQLMNLFHKSNHDLTAIHHRLEREFRQVYPDNANPLKLVSRIKKVLEDVSSLKDQCQELLVAKQDLIDQAQTTLVGNRSLIRKMQASVSIPLTSDSEDPAYANFNQIIDEWTKQVQSASDCLLRMTLWANISSSFLPFMQGVRSM
;
A
#
# COMPACT_ATOMS: atom_id res chain seq x y z
N MET A 1 20.39 -74.17 23.62
CA MET A 1 20.46 -72.77 24.11
C MET A 1 21.73 -72.18 23.52
N ALA A 2 21.64 -71.54 22.35
CA ALA A 2 22.80 -70.91 21.70
C ALA A 2 22.73 -69.39 21.94
N PRO A 3 23.83 -68.70 22.26
CA PRO A 3 23.80 -67.27 22.50
C PRO A 3 23.89 -66.51 21.18
N ASP A 4 22.97 -65.57 20.99
CA ASP A 4 22.94 -64.63 19.87
C ASP A 4 24.08 -63.61 20.03
N HIS A 5 25.18 -63.81 19.31
CA HIS A 5 26.27 -62.83 19.26
C HIS A 5 25.88 -61.69 18.32
N HIS A 6 25.32 -60.61 18.89
CA HIS A 6 25.30 -59.29 18.25
C HIS A 6 26.75 -58.85 17.99
N HIS A 7 27.24 -59.11 16.78
CA HIS A 7 28.51 -58.60 16.30
C HIS A 7 28.31 -57.11 15.94
N HIS A 8 28.53 -56.21 16.90
CA HIS A 8 28.80 -54.81 16.58
C HIS A 8 30.06 -54.76 15.72
N HIS A 9 29.89 -54.47 14.43
CA HIS A 9 31.00 -54.40 13.50
C HIS A 9 31.74 -53.08 13.72
N PRO A 10 33.07 -53.06 13.93
CA PRO A 10 33.80 -51.84 14.26
C PRO A 10 33.64 -50.72 13.22
N SER A 11 33.40 -51.07 11.95
CA SER A 11 33.09 -50.08 10.90
C SER A 11 31.69 -49.47 11.01
N THR A 12 30.69 -50.17 11.56
CA THR A 12 29.37 -49.59 11.82
C THR A 12 29.43 -48.60 12.99
N ASP A 13 30.25 -48.90 13.99
CA ASP A 13 30.45 -48.00 15.14
C ASP A 13 31.25 -46.75 14.72
N GLN A 14 32.26 -46.92 13.86
CA GLN A 14 32.99 -45.81 13.27
C GLN A 14 32.09 -44.90 12.41
N LEU A 15 31.19 -45.49 11.61
CA LEU A 15 30.21 -44.74 10.83
C LEU A 15 29.23 -43.97 11.75
N MET A 16 28.73 -44.61 12.80
CA MET A 16 27.85 -43.98 13.79
C MET A 16 28.53 -42.78 14.47
N ASN A 17 29.80 -42.94 14.84
CA ASN A 17 30.61 -41.86 15.41
C ASN A 17 30.82 -40.70 14.44
N LEU A 18 31.00 -40.98 13.14
CA LEU A 18 31.08 -39.94 12.11
C LEU A 18 29.76 -39.18 11.97
N PHE A 19 28.61 -39.86 12.01
CA PHE A 19 27.31 -39.19 11.99
C PHE A 19 27.08 -38.34 13.23
N HIS A 20 27.43 -38.84 14.42
CA HIS A 20 27.35 -38.05 15.65
C HIS A 20 28.22 -36.81 15.59
N LYS A 21 29.47 -36.95 15.11
CA LYS A 21 30.38 -35.83 14.92
C LYS A 21 29.82 -34.82 13.93
N SER A 22 29.41 -35.25 12.74
CA SER A 22 28.83 -34.37 11.71
C SER A 22 27.58 -33.65 12.23
N ASN A 23 26.72 -34.35 12.98
CA ASN A 23 25.53 -33.73 13.56
C ASN A 23 25.88 -32.68 14.62
N HIS A 24 26.89 -32.95 15.45
CA HIS A 24 27.40 -31.99 16.42
C HIS A 24 28.01 -30.77 15.72
N ASP A 25 28.84 -30.99 14.69
CA ASP A 25 29.47 -29.93 13.90
C ASP A 25 28.42 -29.05 13.20
N LEU A 26 27.39 -29.66 12.59
CA LEU A 26 26.28 -28.93 11.98
C LEU A 26 25.49 -28.10 13.00
N THR A 27 25.25 -28.66 14.19
CA THR A 27 24.56 -27.93 15.28
C THR A 27 25.39 -26.73 15.75
N ALA A 28 26.70 -26.90 15.87
CA ALA A 28 27.62 -25.82 16.24
C ALA A 28 27.65 -24.71 15.18
N ILE A 29 27.69 -25.08 13.89
CA ILE A 29 27.60 -24.13 12.77
C ILE A 29 26.27 -23.38 12.81
N HIS A 30 25.15 -24.08 12.98
CA HIS A 30 23.83 -23.45 13.07
C HIS A 30 23.75 -22.40 14.18
N HIS A 31 24.21 -22.73 15.39
CA HIS A 31 24.23 -21.78 16.50
C HIS A 31 25.15 -20.58 16.26
N ARG A 32 26.28 -20.79 15.58
CA ARG A 32 27.20 -19.70 15.25
C ARG A 32 26.57 -18.75 14.23
N LEU A 33 26.00 -19.29 13.15
CA LEU A 33 25.30 -18.50 12.13
C LEU A 33 24.14 -17.72 12.72
N GLU A 34 23.33 -18.33 13.59
CA GLU A 34 22.20 -17.65 14.24
C GLU A 34 22.65 -16.50 15.16
N ARG A 35 23.82 -16.64 15.78
CA ARG A 35 24.42 -15.57 16.59
C ARG A 35 24.93 -14.43 15.71
N GLU A 36 25.70 -14.76 14.68
CA GLU A 36 26.24 -13.77 13.73
C GLU A 36 25.11 -13.03 13.02
N PHE A 37 24.05 -13.74 12.61
CA PHE A 37 22.88 -13.15 11.98
C PHE A 37 22.19 -12.11 12.88
N ARG A 38 21.93 -12.44 14.15
CA ARG A 38 21.32 -11.51 15.11
C ARG A 38 22.22 -10.33 15.46
N GLN A 39 23.54 -10.51 15.42
CA GLN A 39 24.50 -9.45 15.68
C GLN A 39 24.58 -8.47 14.50
N VAL A 40 24.59 -8.98 13.27
CA VAL A 40 24.65 -8.16 12.03
C VAL A 40 23.31 -7.47 11.77
N TYR A 41 22.19 -8.16 12.01
CA TYR A 41 20.86 -7.66 11.78
C TYR A 41 20.07 -7.55 13.09
N PRO A 42 20.18 -6.41 13.80
CA PRO A 42 19.31 -6.13 14.93
C PRO A 42 17.84 -6.11 14.50
N ASP A 43 16.94 -6.23 15.47
CA ASP A 43 15.50 -6.46 15.22
C ASP A 43 14.81 -5.45 14.29
N ASN A 44 15.24 -4.19 14.30
CA ASN A 44 14.73 -3.13 13.44
C ASN A 44 15.26 -3.20 11.99
N ALA A 45 16.37 -3.90 11.78
CA ALA A 45 17.06 -4.10 10.50
C ALA A 45 17.01 -5.56 10.01
N ASN A 46 16.30 -6.45 10.73
CA ASN A 46 16.12 -7.84 10.32
C ASN A 46 15.41 -7.92 8.96
N PRO A 47 16.03 -8.50 7.92
CA PRO A 47 15.47 -8.54 6.57
C PRO A 47 14.08 -9.18 6.50
N LEU A 48 13.82 -10.23 7.29
CA LEU A 48 12.52 -10.92 7.32
C LEU A 48 11.44 -10.02 7.91
N LYS A 49 11.75 -9.30 8.99
CA LYS A 49 10.84 -8.33 9.62
C LYS A 49 10.64 -7.08 8.74
N LEU A 50 11.67 -6.68 7.99
CA LEU A 50 11.55 -5.58 7.03
C LEU A 50 10.60 -5.95 5.90
N VAL A 51 10.70 -7.15 5.33
CA VAL A 51 9.78 -7.62 4.29
C VAL A 51 8.34 -7.63 4.80
N SER A 52 8.08 -8.11 6.01
CA SER A 52 6.72 -8.11 6.56
C SER A 52 6.19 -6.69 6.77
N ARG A 53 7.02 -5.77 7.27
CA ARG A 53 6.65 -4.35 7.42
C ARG A 53 6.40 -3.67 6.08
N ILE A 54 7.22 -3.93 5.07
CA ILE A 54 7.04 -3.39 3.71
C ILE A 54 5.72 -3.90 3.12
N LYS A 55 5.43 -5.20 3.23
CA LYS A 55 4.14 -5.76 2.78
C LYS A 55 2.95 -5.05 3.43
N LYS A 56 3.01 -4.88 4.75
CA LYS A 56 1.96 -4.15 5.47
C LYS A 56 1.81 -2.71 4.96
N VAL A 57 2.91 -1.98 4.79
CA VAL A 57 2.85 -0.61 4.26
C VAL A 57 2.27 -0.57 2.85
N LEU A 58 2.59 -1.54 1.99
CA LEU A 58 2.00 -1.63 0.65
C LEU A 58 0.49 -1.87 0.69
N GLU A 59 0.02 -2.75 1.57
CA GLU A 59 -1.40 -2.99 1.81
C GLU A 59 -2.10 -1.73 2.34
N ASP A 60 -1.52 -1.10 3.38
CA ASP A 60 -2.05 0.12 3.99
C ASP A 60 -2.13 1.28 2.96
N VAL A 61 -1.10 1.45 2.12
CA VAL A 61 -1.07 2.47 1.06
C VAL A 61 -2.11 2.19 -0.02
N SER A 62 -2.31 0.91 -0.40
CA SER A 62 -3.36 0.54 -1.35
C SER A 62 -4.75 0.82 -0.78
N SER A 63 -5.00 0.45 0.47
CA SER A 63 -6.28 0.73 1.12
C SER A 63 -6.55 2.23 1.24
N LEU A 64 -5.53 3.02 1.62
CA LEU A 64 -5.65 4.47 1.69
C LEU A 64 -5.93 5.10 0.32
N LYS A 65 -5.33 4.58 -0.75
CA LYS A 65 -5.59 5.02 -2.12
C LYS A 65 -7.07 4.84 -2.46
N ASP A 66 -7.65 3.68 -2.16
CA ASP A 66 -9.05 3.38 -2.47
C ASP A 66 -9.99 4.29 -1.67
N GLN A 67 -9.72 4.48 -0.37
CA GLN A 67 -10.47 5.41 0.47
C GLN A 67 -10.40 6.86 -0.03
N CYS A 68 -9.23 7.33 -0.46
CA CYS A 68 -9.08 8.65 -1.06
C CYS A 68 -9.90 8.77 -2.35
N GLN A 69 -9.92 7.73 -3.19
CA GLN A 69 -10.68 7.74 -4.43
C GLN A 69 -12.18 7.83 -4.16
N GLU A 70 -12.70 7.04 -3.21
CA GLU A 70 -14.10 7.10 -2.78
C GLU A 70 -14.47 8.49 -2.25
N LEU A 71 -13.60 9.09 -1.43
CA LEU A 71 -13.80 10.43 -0.90
C LEU A 71 -13.82 11.50 -2.01
N LEU A 72 -12.94 11.39 -2.99
CA LEU A 72 -12.93 12.30 -4.15
C LEU A 72 -14.21 12.19 -4.97
N VAL A 73 -14.72 10.97 -5.20
CA VAL A 73 -16.00 10.75 -5.88
C VAL A 73 -17.15 11.38 -5.08
N ALA A 74 -17.26 11.07 -3.78
CA ALA A 74 -18.31 11.62 -2.94
C ALA A 74 -18.29 13.17 -2.88
N LYS A 75 -17.09 13.78 -2.89
CA LYS A 75 -16.97 15.24 -2.95
C LYS A 75 -17.40 15.78 -4.32
N GLN A 76 -17.08 15.10 -5.42
CA GLN A 76 -17.54 15.51 -6.75
C GLN A 76 -19.06 15.47 -6.84
N ASP A 77 -19.70 14.42 -6.33
CA ASP A 77 -21.17 14.30 -6.31
C ASP A 77 -21.84 15.46 -5.55
N LEU A 78 -21.27 15.86 -4.41
CA LEU A 78 -21.77 17.01 -3.63
C LEU A 78 -21.61 18.34 -4.39
N ILE A 79 -20.51 18.51 -5.13
CA ILE A 79 -20.29 19.70 -5.96
C ILE A 79 -21.30 19.74 -7.10
N ASP A 80 -21.52 18.63 -7.79
CA ASP A 80 -22.47 18.52 -8.89
C ASP A 80 -23.91 18.80 -8.40
N GLN A 81 -24.27 18.30 -7.21
CA GLN A 81 -25.56 18.57 -6.57
C GLN A 81 -25.71 20.05 -6.18
N ALA A 82 -24.68 20.66 -5.60
CA ALA A 82 -24.68 22.07 -5.24
C ALA A 82 -24.79 22.95 -6.48
N GLN A 83 -24.06 22.63 -7.55
CA GLN A 83 -24.10 23.34 -8.82
C GLN A 83 -25.48 23.25 -9.47
N THR A 84 -26.04 22.04 -9.56
CA THR A 84 -27.38 21.82 -10.11
C THR A 84 -28.43 22.63 -9.34
N THR A 85 -28.36 22.62 -8.01
CA THR A 85 -29.31 23.35 -7.15
C THR A 85 -29.14 24.86 -7.29
N LEU A 86 -27.92 25.38 -7.25
CA LEU A 86 -27.65 26.82 -7.31
C LEU A 86 -27.98 27.40 -8.70
N VAL A 87 -27.55 26.74 -9.78
CA VAL A 87 -27.88 27.15 -11.15
C VAL A 87 -29.40 27.07 -11.38
N GLY A 88 -30.04 26.00 -10.89
CA GLY A 88 -31.50 25.83 -10.93
C GLY A 88 -32.24 26.98 -10.23
N ASN A 89 -31.90 27.24 -8.96
CA ASN A 89 -32.50 28.32 -8.17
C ASN A 89 -32.28 29.70 -8.79
N ARG A 90 -31.05 29.97 -9.28
CA ARG A 90 -30.72 31.22 -9.98
C ARG A 90 -31.58 31.39 -11.23
N SER A 91 -31.78 30.33 -12.01
CA SER A 91 -32.61 30.38 -13.22
C SER A 91 -34.07 30.73 -12.90
N LEU A 92 -34.59 30.23 -11.78
CA LEU A 92 -35.93 30.52 -11.30
C LEU A 92 -36.06 31.99 -10.88
N ILE A 93 -35.10 32.48 -10.09
CA ILE A 93 -35.06 33.88 -9.64
C ILE A 93 -35.00 34.83 -10.83
N ARG A 94 -34.18 34.54 -11.86
CA ARG A 94 -34.12 35.35 -13.08
C ARG A 94 -35.44 35.40 -13.83
N LYS A 95 -36.14 34.26 -13.94
CA LYS A 95 -37.49 34.21 -14.55
C LYS A 95 -38.48 35.08 -13.75
N MET A 96 -38.42 35.03 -12.43
CA MET A 96 -39.27 35.86 -11.57
C MET A 96 -38.93 37.36 -11.71
N GLN A 97 -37.66 37.74 -11.72
CA GLN A 97 -37.23 39.14 -11.92
C GLN A 97 -37.71 39.69 -13.27
N ALA A 98 -37.56 38.90 -14.34
CA ALA A 98 -38.06 39.28 -15.67
C ALA A 98 -39.58 39.51 -15.67
N SER A 99 -40.34 38.70 -14.92
CA SER A 99 -41.81 38.81 -14.83
C SER A 99 -42.29 40.06 -14.08
N VAL A 100 -41.45 40.65 -13.22
CA VAL A 100 -41.76 41.84 -12.40
C VAL A 100 -41.00 43.08 -12.92
N SER A 101 -40.36 42.98 -14.09
CA SER A 101 -39.55 44.06 -14.70
C SER A 101 -38.41 44.57 -13.79
N ILE A 102 -37.87 43.70 -12.93
CA ILE A 102 -36.69 43.99 -12.12
C ILE A 102 -35.45 43.77 -13.01
N PRO A 103 -34.45 44.68 -12.98
CA PRO A 103 -33.21 44.50 -13.74
C PRO A 103 -32.53 43.17 -13.44
N LEU A 104 -32.15 42.45 -14.50
CA LEU A 104 -31.40 41.20 -14.40
C LEU A 104 -29.93 41.51 -14.07
N THR A 105 -29.42 40.97 -12.97
CA THR A 105 -27.99 41.05 -12.65
C THR A 105 -27.21 40.07 -13.53
N SER A 106 -26.11 40.54 -14.13
CA SER A 106 -25.25 39.70 -14.97
C SER A 106 -24.47 38.69 -14.11
N ASP A 107 -23.90 37.65 -14.72
CA ASP A 107 -23.15 36.62 -13.98
C ASP A 107 -21.87 37.16 -13.33
N SER A 108 -21.27 38.21 -13.88
CA SER A 108 -20.08 38.85 -13.28
C SER A 108 -20.42 39.86 -12.18
N GLU A 109 -21.67 40.33 -12.11
CA GLU A 109 -22.13 41.27 -11.09
C GLU A 109 -22.63 40.59 -9.82
N ASP A 110 -22.70 39.25 -9.82
CA ASP A 110 -22.98 38.47 -8.62
C ASP A 110 -21.67 37.89 -8.03
N PRO A 111 -21.06 38.58 -7.04
CA PRO A 111 -19.81 38.14 -6.43
C PRO A 111 -19.91 36.79 -5.73
N ALA A 112 -21.10 36.37 -5.26
CA ALA A 112 -21.27 35.07 -4.63
C ALA A 112 -21.24 33.94 -5.67
N TYR A 113 -21.86 34.15 -6.83
CA TYR A 113 -21.83 33.18 -7.93
C TYR A 113 -20.46 33.10 -8.61
N ALA A 114 -19.79 34.25 -8.79
CA ALA A 114 -18.42 34.29 -9.29
C ALA A 114 -17.45 33.53 -8.38
N ASN A 115 -17.54 33.74 -7.06
CA ASN A 115 -16.74 33.02 -6.07
C ASN A 115 -17.01 31.50 -6.11
N PHE A 116 -18.27 31.09 -6.24
CA PHE A 116 -18.63 29.67 -6.35
C PHE A 116 -17.99 29.00 -7.58
N ASN A 117 -18.04 29.64 -8.75
CA ASN A 117 -17.39 29.11 -9.95
C ASN A 117 -15.87 29.03 -9.81
N GLN A 118 -15.25 30.04 -9.18
CA GLN A 118 -13.81 30.01 -8.88
C GLN A 118 -13.43 28.81 -7.99
N ILE A 119 -14.24 28.50 -6.98
CA ILE A 119 -14.02 27.34 -6.10
C ILE A 119 -14.15 26.02 -6.88
N ILE A 120 -15.11 25.91 -7.81
CA ILE A 120 -15.25 24.74 -8.70
C ILE A 120 -14.03 24.59 -9.61
N ASP A 121 -13.57 25.68 -10.21
CA ASP A 121 -12.42 25.66 -11.11
C ASP A 121 -11.14 25.25 -10.37
N GLU A 122 -10.96 25.76 -9.16
CA GLU A 122 -9.84 25.38 -8.29
C GLU A 122 -9.91 23.91 -7.90
N TRP A 123 -11.09 23.42 -7.52
CA TRP A 123 -11.30 22.00 -7.25
C TRP A 123 -10.98 21.12 -8.46
N THR A 124 -11.43 21.51 -9.65
CA THR A 124 -11.20 20.78 -10.90
C THR A 124 -9.70 20.64 -11.18
N LYS A 125 -8.91 21.70 -10.95
CA LYS A 125 -7.44 21.65 -11.07
C LYS A 125 -6.83 20.70 -10.06
N GLN A 126 -7.30 20.72 -8.81
CA GLN A 126 -6.79 19.84 -7.76
C GLN A 126 -7.05 18.36 -8.07
N VAL A 127 -8.25 17.99 -8.55
CA VAL A 127 -8.58 16.61 -8.93
C VAL A 127 -7.72 16.10 -10.09
N GLN A 128 -7.44 16.96 -11.08
CA GLN A 128 -6.53 16.61 -12.17
C GLN A 128 -5.11 16.34 -11.65
N SER A 129 -4.58 17.20 -10.78
CA SER A 129 -3.26 17.00 -10.17
C SER A 129 -3.18 15.75 -9.27
N ALA A 130 -4.28 15.41 -8.58
CA ALA A 130 -4.35 14.24 -7.72
C ALA A 130 -4.38 12.93 -8.53
N SER A 131 -5.04 12.95 -9.69
CA SER A 131 -5.08 11.82 -10.64
C SER A 131 -3.67 11.46 -11.11
N ASP A 132 -2.83 12.46 -11.39
CA ASP A 132 -1.41 12.27 -11.74
C ASP A 132 -0.59 11.67 -10.60
N CYS A 133 -0.87 12.07 -9.35
CA CYS A 133 -0.23 11.50 -8.17
C CYS A 133 -0.61 10.02 -7.96
N LEU A 134 -1.88 9.68 -8.15
CA LEU A 134 -2.41 8.31 -8.02
C LEU A 134 -1.82 7.36 -9.07
N LEU A 135 -1.60 7.85 -10.30
CA LEU A 135 -0.89 7.12 -11.35
C LEU A 135 0.55 6.80 -10.94
N ARG A 136 1.27 7.77 -10.36
CA ARG A 136 2.65 7.57 -9.88
C ARG A 136 2.72 6.58 -8.72
N MET A 137 1.78 6.63 -7.78
CA MET A 137 1.70 5.66 -6.67
C MET A 137 1.42 4.24 -7.18
N THR A 138 0.55 4.10 -8.18
CA THR A 138 0.22 2.80 -8.79
C THR A 138 1.41 2.22 -9.56
N LEU A 139 2.20 3.06 -10.24
CA LEU A 139 3.42 2.65 -10.91
C LEU A 139 4.46 2.12 -9.90
N TRP A 140 4.62 2.83 -8.77
CA TRP A 140 5.55 2.44 -7.70
C TRP A 140 5.13 1.13 -7.00
N ALA A 141 3.83 0.96 -6.73
CA ALA A 141 3.27 -0.27 -6.18
C ALA A 141 3.52 -1.47 -7.11
N ASN A 142 3.31 -1.31 -8.43
CA ASN A 142 3.57 -2.37 -9.41
C ASN A 142 5.06 -2.74 -9.53
N ILE A 143 5.96 -1.75 -9.49
CA ILE A 143 7.41 -1.99 -9.47
C ILE A 143 7.80 -2.76 -8.21
N SER A 144 7.25 -2.38 -7.04
CA SER A 144 7.54 -3.05 -5.76
C SER A 144 7.00 -4.48 -5.70
N SER A 145 5.80 -4.73 -6.24
CA SER A 145 5.19 -6.06 -6.34
C SER A 145 6.01 -7.00 -7.24
N SER A 146 6.63 -6.46 -8.30
CA SER A 146 7.52 -7.21 -9.19
C SER A 146 8.86 -7.59 -8.54
N PHE A 147 9.30 -6.88 -7.50
CA PHE A 147 10.55 -7.15 -6.78
C PHE A 147 10.37 -8.18 -5.64
N LEU A 148 9.14 -8.39 -5.17
CA LEU A 148 8.81 -9.27 -4.05
C LEU A 148 9.07 -10.77 -4.34
N PRO A 149 8.80 -11.32 -5.55
CA PRO A 149 9.15 -12.70 -5.91
C PRO A 149 10.66 -12.93 -5.97
N PHE A 150 11.43 -11.92 -6.39
CA PHE A 150 12.89 -11.99 -6.47
C PHE A 150 13.53 -12.16 -5.09
N MET A 151 12.98 -11.49 -4.06
CA MET A 151 13.41 -11.65 -2.66
C MET A 151 12.93 -12.97 -2.03
N GLN A 152 11.83 -13.55 -2.51
CA GLN A 152 11.34 -14.85 -2.04
C GLN A 152 12.14 -16.03 -2.62
N GLY A 153 12.77 -15.87 -3.79
CA GLY A 153 13.69 -16.87 -4.37
C GLY A 153 14.94 -17.15 -3.52
N VAL A 154 15.38 -16.18 -2.70
CA VAL A 154 16.51 -16.33 -1.77
C VAL A 154 16.18 -17.25 -0.58
N ARG A 155 14.88 -17.57 -0.35
CA ARG A 155 14.44 -18.52 0.70
C ARG A 155 14.58 -19.99 0.28
N SER A 156 14.85 -20.27 -1.00
CA SER A 156 14.89 -21.63 -1.56
C SER A 156 16.29 -22.11 -1.96
N MET A 157 17.34 -21.37 -1.57
CA MET A 157 18.75 -21.78 -1.71
C MET A 157 19.38 -21.99 -0.34
#